data_AF-A0A651EHB4-F1
#
_entry.id   AF-A0A651EHB4-F1
#
_cell.length_a   1.000
_cell.length_b   1.000
_cell.length_c   1.000
_cell.angle_alpha   90.00
_cell.angle_beta   90.00
_cell.angle_gamma   90.00
#
_symmetry.space_group_name_H-M   'P 1'
#
loop_
_entity.id
_entity.type
_entity.pdbx_description
1 polymer ?
#
loop_
_entity_poly.entity_id
_entity_poly.type
_entity_poly.pdbx_seq_one_letter_code
_entity_poly.pdbx_strand_id
1 'polypeptide(L)'
;MPSDLVIVYHRQPYEEVLVDGVPVRRENKSPNGIVPTLKSFFGREGRGSWVAWEQVDDDAARARFEKVIEIDDSFGKYRVSRLALTSEQVKSFYHV
;
A
#
# COMPACT_ATOMS: atom_id res chain seq x y z
N MET A 1 -11.97 9.35 11.01
CA MET A 1 -13.33 8.85 10.70
C MET A 1 -13.21 7.39 10.31
N PRO A 2 -14.17 6.52 10.66
CA PRO A 2 -14.16 5.11 10.28
C PRO A 2 -14.31 4.93 8.75
N SER A 3 -13.70 3.88 8.21
CA SER A 3 -13.86 3.47 6.80
C SER A 3 -14.97 2.44 6.67
N ASP A 4 -15.78 2.55 5.62
CA ASP A 4 -16.89 1.63 5.35
C ASP A 4 -16.41 0.35 4.63
N LEU A 5 -15.23 0.41 4.01
CA LEU A 5 -14.54 -0.72 3.38
C LEU A 5 -13.07 -0.76 3.80
N VAL A 6 -12.59 -1.93 4.22
CA VAL A 6 -11.17 -2.19 4.50
C VAL A 6 -10.70 -3.41 3.71
N ILE A 7 -9.64 -3.23 2.92
CA ILE A 7 -8.94 -4.32 2.24
C ILE A 7 -7.60 -4.55 2.95
N VAL A 8 -7.35 -5.78 3.40
CA VAL A 8 -6.08 -6.17 4.01
C VAL A 8 -5.34 -7.10 3.04
N TYR A 9 -4.16 -6.68 2.59
CA TYR A 9 -3.39 -7.44 1.61
C TYR A 9 -1.89 -7.21 1.77
N HIS A 10 -1.07 -8.18 1.40
CA HIS A 10 0.38 -8.09 1.61
C HIS A 10 1.08 -7.15 0.61
N ARG A 11 0.44 -6.79 -0.52
CA ARG A 11 1.01 -5.86 -1.52
C ARG A 11 0.42 -4.47 -1.36
N GLN A 12 1.24 -3.46 -1.63
CA GLN A 12 0.76 -2.09 -1.81
C GLN A 12 -0.13 -1.98 -3.06
N PRO A 13 -1.11 -1.06 -3.08
CA PRO A 13 -2.01 -0.84 -4.22
C PRO A 13 -1.42 0.13 -5.28
N TYR A 14 -0.10 0.31 -5.27
CA TYR A 14 0.66 1.19 -6.15
C TYR A 14 2.05 0.58 -6.42
N GLU A 15 2.76 1.12 -7.39
CA GLU A 15 4.19 0.91 -7.64
C GLU A 15 4.97 2.12 -7.15
N GLU A 16 6.18 1.90 -6.63
CA GLU A 16 7.12 2.98 -6.32
C GLU A 16 8.18 3.04 -7.42
N VAL A 17 8.35 4.21 -8.02
CA VAL A 17 9.36 4.44 -9.07
C VAL A 17 10.21 5.65 -8.72
N LEU A 18 11.50 5.59 -9.02
CA LEU A 18 12.39 6.75 -8.87
C LEU A 18 12.26 7.67 -10.07
N VAL A 19 11.89 8.93 -9.83
CA VAL A 19 11.88 10.01 -10.82
C VAL A 19 12.82 11.09 -10.30
N ASP A 20 13.90 11.37 -11.05
CA ASP A 20 14.92 12.36 -10.65
C ASP A 20 15.51 12.11 -9.24
N GLY A 21 15.64 10.83 -8.86
CA GLY A 21 16.15 10.42 -7.54
C GLY A 21 15.12 10.48 -6.41
N VAL A 22 13.88 10.89 -6.69
CA VAL A 22 12.79 10.97 -5.72
C VAL A 22 11.83 9.79 -5.91
N PRO A 23 11.48 9.04 -4.84
CA PRO A 23 10.47 7.99 -4.93
C PRO A 23 9.09 8.61 -5.18
N VAL A 24 8.46 8.21 -6.28
CA VAL A 24 7.12 8.63 -6.68
C VAL A 24 6.23 7.40 -6.76
N ARG A 25 5.06 7.49 -6.13
CA ARG A 25 4.04 6.44 -6.17
C ARG A 25 3.25 6.57 -7.46
N ARG A 26 3.14 5.48 -8.21
CA ARG A 26 2.36 5.40 -9.45
C ARG A 26 1.36 4.27 -9.38
N GLU A 27 0.28 4.43 -10.11
CA GLU A 27 -0.69 3.36 -10.31
C GLU A 27 -0.03 2.13 -10.94
N ASN A 28 -0.48 0.93 -10.52
CA ASN A 28 0.05 -0.33 -11.05
C ASN A 28 -0.17 -0.42 -12.56
N LYS A 29 0.89 -0.75 -13.32
CA LYS A 29 0.82 -0.76 -14.78
C LYS A 29 0.07 -1.95 -15.37
N SER A 30 0.07 -3.09 -14.67
CA SER A 30 -0.61 -4.29 -15.17
C SER A 30 -2.12 -4.17 -14.94
N PRO A 31 -2.95 -4.14 -15.99
CA PRO A 31 -4.41 -4.17 -15.82
C PRO A 31 -4.89 -5.55 -15.37
N ASN A 32 -4.07 -6.59 -15.58
CA ASN A 32 -4.39 -7.96 -15.24
C ASN A 32 -3.74 -8.31 -13.90
N GLY A 33 -4.55 -8.47 -12.86
CA GLY A 33 -4.08 -8.90 -11.55
C GLY A 33 -5.11 -8.69 -10.45
N ILE A 34 -4.89 -9.35 -9.32
CA ILE A 34 -5.76 -9.24 -8.14
C ILE A 34 -5.79 -7.81 -7.57
N VAL A 35 -4.70 -7.05 -7.69
CA VAL A 35 -4.61 -5.68 -7.16
C VAL A 35 -5.61 -4.72 -7.86
N PRO A 36 -5.61 -4.57 -9.20
CA PRO A 36 -6.65 -3.82 -9.90
C PRO A 36 -8.09 -4.26 -9.55
N THR A 37 -8.34 -5.57 -9.43
CA THR A 37 -9.66 -6.10 -9.03
C THR A 37 -10.06 -5.64 -7.63
N LEU A 38 -9.15 -5.70 -6.66
CA LEU A 38 -9.41 -5.24 -5.30
C LEU A 38 -9.59 -3.71 -5.25
N LYS A 39 -8.81 -2.95 -6.02
CA LYS A 39 -8.96 -1.49 -6.11
C LYS A 39 -10.31 -1.08 -6.69
N SER A 40 -10.90 -1.88 -7.59
CA SER A 40 -12.21 -1.59 -8.19
C SER A 40 -13.36 -1.42 -7.19
N PHE A 41 -13.22 -1.94 -5.96
CA PHE A 41 -14.21 -1.74 -4.91
C PHE A 41 -14.21 -0.30 -4.35
N PHE A 42 -13.09 0.42 -4.41
CA PHE A 42 -13.00 1.80 -3.92
C PHE A 42 -13.70 2.83 -4.81
N GLY A 43 -13.82 2.56 -6.12
CA GLY A 43 -14.60 3.42 -7.01
C GLY A 43 -16.10 3.41 -6.73
N ARG A 44 -16.59 2.41 -5.99
CA ARG A 44 -18.00 2.24 -5.61
C ARG A 44 -18.31 2.78 -4.23
N GLU A 45 -17.38 2.63 -3.30
CA GLU A 45 -17.52 3.02 -1.90
C GLU A 45 -16.67 4.26 -1.64
N GLY A 46 -17.28 5.42 -1.38
CA GLY A 46 -16.57 6.71 -1.24
C GLY A 46 -15.59 6.82 -0.06
N ARG A 47 -15.45 5.78 0.78
CA ARG A 47 -14.60 5.75 1.98
C ARG A 47 -13.91 4.40 2.20
N GLY A 48 -12.85 4.15 1.44
CA GLY A 48 -12.04 2.93 1.53
C GLY A 48 -10.71 3.10 2.26
N SER A 49 -10.22 2.00 2.85
CA SER A 49 -8.86 1.88 3.38
C SER A 49 -8.20 0.59 2.92
N TRP A 50 -6.91 0.67 2.62
CA TRP A 50 -6.05 -0.47 2.29
C TRP A 50 -4.99 -0.64 3.36
N VAL A 51 -4.81 -1.85 3.88
CA VAL A 51 -3.76 -2.17 4.85
C VAL A 51 -2.76 -3.11 4.19
N ALA A 52 -1.50 -2.70 4.16
CA ALA A 52 -0.40 -3.48 3.62
C ALA A 52 0.89 -3.26 4.39
N TRP A 53 1.87 -4.13 4.19
CA TRP A 53 3.19 -4.01 4.81
C TRP A 53 4.28 -3.75 3.79
N GLU A 54 5.42 -3.27 4.28
CA GLU A 54 6.65 -3.12 3.54
C GLU A 54 7.82 -3.51 4.45
N GLN A 55 8.82 -4.17 3.88
CA GLN A 55 10.01 -4.55 4.63
C GLN A 55 10.92 -3.33 4.81
N VAL A 56 11.15 -2.94 6.06
CA VAL A 56 11.96 -1.79 6.44
C VAL A 56 12.85 -2.20 7.61
N ASP A 57 14.10 -2.55 7.28
CA ASP A 57 15.13 -2.99 8.23
C ASP A 57 15.97 -1.84 8.79
N ASP A 58 16.17 -0.76 8.03
CA ASP A 58 16.99 0.38 8.42
C ASP A 58 16.22 1.38 9.31
N ASP A 59 16.81 1.79 10.43
CA ASP A 59 16.18 2.70 11.39
C ASP A 59 15.96 4.11 10.82
N ALA A 60 16.86 4.60 9.97
CA ALA A 60 16.68 5.92 9.35
C ALA A 60 15.56 5.89 8.30
N ALA A 61 15.41 4.79 7.57
CA ALA A 61 14.28 4.54 6.67
C ALA A 61 12.97 4.41 7.47
N ARG A 62 12.98 3.69 8.59
CA ARG A 62 11.84 3.55 9.49
C ARG A 62 11.39 4.89 10.08
N ALA A 63 12.33 5.76 10.45
CA ALA A 63 12.04 7.10 10.96
C ALA A 63 11.36 7.99 9.91
N ARG A 64 11.67 7.80 8.62
CA ARG A 64 11.07 8.53 7.50
C ARG A 64 9.83 7.83 6.91
N PHE A 65 9.43 6.68 7.45
CA PHE A 65 8.37 5.87 6.88
C PHE A 65 6.98 6.48 7.12
N GLU A 66 6.32 6.86 6.04
CA GLU A 66 4.94 7.32 6.07
C GLU A 66 3.98 6.16 6.32
N LYS A 67 3.50 6.04 7.56
CA LYS A 67 2.57 4.99 7.99
C LYS A 67 1.20 5.08 7.35
N VAL A 68 0.74 6.28 7.00
CA VAL A 68 -0.55 6.45 6.33
C VAL A 68 -0.37 7.46 5.20
N ILE A 69 -0.79 7.06 4.02
CA ILE A 69 -0.77 7.90 2.82
C ILE A 69 -2.16 7.93 2.17
N GLU A 70 -2.39 8.90 1.30
CA GLU A 70 -3.59 8.99 0.48
C GLU A 70 -3.21 8.74 -0.98
N ILE A 71 -4.02 7.93 -1.66
CA ILE A 71 -3.90 7.66 -3.08
C ILE A 71 -5.12 8.26 -3.77
N ASP A 72 -4.85 8.92 -4.90
CA ASP A 72 -5.85 9.46 -5.82
C ASP A 72 -5.45 8.98 -7.22
N ASP A 73 -6.12 7.95 -7.72
CA ASP A 73 -5.85 7.34 -9.02
C ASP A 73 -7.15 6.97 -9.76
N SER A 74 -7.05 6.19 -10.84
CA SER A 74 -8.20 5.85 -11.67
C SER A 74 -9.29 5.04 -10.95
N PHE A 75 -8.96 4.46 -9.78
CA PHE A 75 -9.89 3.71 -8.94
C PHE A 75 -10.52 4.56 -7.81
N GLY A 76 -10.18 5.85 -7.74
CA GLY A 76 -10.73 6.80 -6.78
C GLY A 76 -9.78 7.16 -5.64
N LYS A 77 -10.33 7.76 -4.58
CA LYS A 77 -9.59 8.25 -3.42
C LYS A 77 -9.72 7.30 -2.25
N TYR A 78 -8.60 6.81 -1.73
CA TYR A 78 -8.57 5.92 -0.57
C TYR A 78 -7.30 6.09 0.26
N ARG A 79 -7.37 5.67 1.51
CA ARG A 79 -6.22 5.70 2.44
C ARG A 79 -5.45 4.39 2.37
N VAL A 80 -4.13 4.45 2.49
CA VAL A 80 -3.28 3.27 2.63
C VAL A 80 -2.56 3.33 3.97
N SER A 81 -2.89 2.41 4.85
CA SER A 81 -2.20 2.17 6.12
C SER A 81 -1.08 1.17 5.89
N ARG A 82 0.16 1.63 6.06
CA ARG A 82 1.38 0.90 5.79
C ARG A 82 2.04 0.46 7.09
N LEU A 83 2.47 -0.80 7.13
CA LEU A 83 3.21 -1.39 8.26
C LEU A 83 4.68 -1.58 7.86
N ALA A 84 5.59 -0.92 8.58
CA ALA A 84 7.02 -1.14 8.43
C ALA A 84 7.42 -2.39 9.24
N LEU A 85 7.56 -3.52 8.55
CA LEU A 85 7.97 -4.79 9.17
C LEU A 85 9.46 -5.01 8.99
N THR A 86 10.14 -5.57 9.98
CA THR A 86 11.53 -6.05 9.81
C THR A 86 11.53 -7.34 8.99
N SER A 87 12.67 -7.67 8.38
CA SER A 87 12.90 -8.95 7.71
C SER A 87 12.61 -10.15 8.60
N GLU A 88 12.92 -10.06 9.90
CA GLU A 88 12.59 -11.09 10.90
C GLU A 88 11.07 -11.26 11.06
N GLN A 89 10.33 -10.15 11.21
CA GLN A 89 8.87 -10.17 11.29
C GLN A 89 8.24 -10.71 10.01
N VAL A 90 8.77 -10.36 8.83
CA VAL A 90 8.29 -10.91 7.56
C VAL A 90 8.52 -12.42 7.50
N LYS A 91 9.72 -12.89 7.87
CA LYS A 91 10.05 -14.32 7.88
C LYS A 91 9.10 -15.13 8.76
N SER A 92 8.68 -14.61 9.92
CA SER A 92 7.74 -15.34 10.79
C SER A 92 6.36 -15.59 10.16
N PHE A 93 5.97 -14.82 9.13
CA PHE A 93 4.70 -15.06 8.42
C PHE A 93 4.81 -16.11 7.32
N TYR A 94 6.00 -16.28 6.72
CA TYR A 94 6.19 -17.13 5.53
C TYR A 94 6.89 -18.46 5.83
N HIS A 95 7.56 -18.57 6.98
CA HIS A 95 8.16 -19.80 7.45
C HIS A 95 7.25 -20.40 8.52
N VAL A 96 6.37 -21.31 8.09
CA VAL A 96 5.63 -22.25 8.94
C VAL A 96 6.31 -23.61 8.85
#